data_AF-A0A5M6DEP3-F1
#
_entry.id   AF-A0A5M6DEP3-F1
#
_cell.length_a   1.000
_cell.length_b   1.000
_cell.length_c   1.000
_cell.angle_alpha   90.00
_cell.angle_beta   90.00
_cell.angle_gamma   90.00
#
_symmetry.space_group_name_H-M   'P 1'
#
loop_
_entity.id
_entity.type
_entity.pdbx_description
1 polymer ?
#
loop_
_entity_poly.entity_id
_entity_poly.type
_entity_poly.pdbx_seq_one_letter_code
_entity_poly.pdbx_strand_id
1 'polypeptide(L)'
;MPEFDHFAERLASQGQGPTSGDYLWIRARQLEGTLPGEGSVGSWPISVARVMMGWGSVEERLWSPASDGDSWPWTEPEGLDAAAKLNRAWWYQRVRDAASCSRFIGSGQLPACAFDIFEQWYHSDGLIKLPSSSDHPIGGHCVSVGAVNAFRDFFTFANSWGPGWGNSGYGHLSFDYFDRFFFGGYAIPRGGRLPVFFQNLEGDHNEIEWDQLNFGMPPLPDSMIHIGEVFDAAADERKGWYIALRRGKYLEVEDFFVRPEYRRAGVGSRLLQMLKRLRDETGLSVRVWIDWADWNQANHSASEWLTSSLDLQVTASPYRWAAALAVPKGDTEFPTATPPPIPQQAVPPAICKPRLP
;
A
#
# COMPACT_ATOMS: atom_id res chain seq x y z
N MET A 1 -16.91 -3.35 24.56
CA MET A 1 -16.30 -2.11 25.05
C MET A 1 -14.80 -2.24 25.25
N PRO A 2 -14.24 -3.20 26.02
CA PRO A 2 -12.77 -3.25 26.26
C PRO A 2 -11.89 -3.31 25.00
N GLU A 3 -12.33 -3.99 23.93
CA GLU A 3 -11.59 -4.06 22.66
C GLU A 3 -11.51 -2.72 21.90
N PHE A 4 -12.43 -1.78 22.16
CA PHE A 4 -12.48 -0.47 21.49
C PHE A 4 -11.52 0.53 22.13
N ASP A 5 -11.54 0.61 23.46
CA ASP A 5 -10.65 1.50 24.22
C ASP A 5 -9.19 1.20 23.87
N HIS A 6 -8.83 -0.08 23.82
CA HIS A 6 -7.49 -0.53 23.44
C HIS A 6 -7.12 -0.29 21.96
N PHE A 7 -8.08 0.00 21.07
CA PHE A 7 -7.78 0.42 19.69
C PHE A 7 -7.54 1.93 19.61
N ALA A 8 -8.40 2.74 20.24
CA ALA A 8 -8.21 4.18 20.34
C ALA A 8 -6.90 4.54 21.07
N GLU A 9 -6.56 3.83 22.15
CA GLU A 9 -5.29 3.96 22.85
C GLU A 9 -4.08 3.60 21.99
N ARG A 10 -4.18 2.59 21.10
CA ARG A 10 -3.09 2.25 20.16
C ARG A 10 -2.88 3.31 19.07
N LEU A 11 -3.92 4.05 18.68
CA LEU A 11 -3.79 5.21 17.79
C LEU A 11 -3.10 6.39 18.51
N ALA A 12 -3.38 6.60 19.80
CA ALA A 12 -2.88 7.72 20.59
C ALA A 12 -1.48 7.50 21.21
N SER A 13 -1.10 6.27 21.54
CA SER A 13 0.11 5.97 22.34
C SER A 13 1.45 6.01 21.60
N GLN A 14 1.46 6.27 20.28
CA GLN A 14 2.68 6.19 19.45
C GLN A 14 3.54 7.48 19.43
N GLY A 15 3.24 8.48 20.26
CA GLY A 15 4.13 9.63 20.54
C GLY A 15 4.32 10.65 19.40
N GLN A 16 3.73 10.40 18.23
CA GLN A 16 3.61 11.33 17.11
C GLN A 16 2.13 11.60 16.82
N GLY A 17 1.81 12.79 16.30
CA GLY A 17 0.44 13.16 15.94
C GLY A 17 -0.19 12.26 14.86
N PRO A 18 -1.48 12.47 14.56
CA PRO A 18 -2.12 11.89 13.39
C PRO A 18 -1.39 12.32 12.11
N THR A 19 -1.38 11.45 11.10
CA THR A 19 -0.76 11.71 9.80
C THR A 19 -1.72 12.52 8.91
N SER A 20 -1.22 13.54 8.21
CA SER A 20 -2.00 14.26 7.20
C SER A 20 -2.43 13.33 6.07
N GLY A 21 -3.72 13.04 5.99
CA GLY A 21 -4.32 12.29 4.88
C GLY A 21 -4.25 13.07 3.57
N ASP A 22 -4.43 14.39 3.62
CA ASP A 22 -4.38 15.28 2.46
C ASP A 22 -3.01 15.25 1.77
N TYR A 23 -1.91 15.26 2.55
CA TYR A 23 -0.55 15.12 2.01
C TYR A 23 -0.34 13.81 1.24
N LEU A 24 -0.72 12.68 1.87
CA LEU A 24 -0.57 11.37 1.25
C LEU A 24 -1.42 11.24 0.00
N TRP A 25 -2.67 11.74 0.03
CA TRP A 25 -3.58 11.71 -1.11
C TRP A 25 -3.10 12.56 -2.28
N ILE A 26 -2.61 13.79 -2.03
CA ILE A 26 -2.07 14.66 -3.09
C ILE A 26 -0.82 14.06 -3.75
N ARG A 27 0.15 13.59 -2.95
CA ARG A 27 1.37 12.95 -3.49
C ARG A 27 1.04 11.66 -4.24
N ALA A 28 0.09 10.86 -3.76
CA ALA A 28 -0.36 9.65 -4.46
C ALA A 28 -1.03 9.97 -5.81
N ARG A 29 -1.85 11.03 -5.86
CA ARG A 29 -2.46 11.52 -7.12
C ARG A 29 -1.46 12.14 -8.08
N GLN A 30 -0.35 12.69 -7.60
CA GLN A 30 0.78 13.11 -8.44
C GLN A 30 1.48 11.89 -9.07
N LEU A 31 1.69 10.80 -8.31
CA LEU A 31 2.24 9.54 -8.84
C LEU A 31 1.36 8.90 -9.92
N GLU A 32 0.04 9.00 -9.76
CA GLU A 32 -0.96 8.45 -10.69
C GLU A 32 -1.28 9.38 -11.87
N GLY A 33 -0.78 10.62 -11.86
CA GLY A 33 -1.06 11.62 -12.89
C GLY A 33 -2.51 12.13 -12.89
N THR A 34 -3.25 11.98 -11.78
CA THR A 34 -4.65 12.40 -11.67
C THR A 34 -4.82 13.81 -11.07
N LEU A 35 -3.77 14.42 -10.51
CA LEU A 35 -3.76 15.82 -10.07
C LEU A 35 -3.51 16.76 -11.27
N PRO A 36 -4.17 17.94 -11.39
CA PRO A 36 -5.14 18.57 -10.49
C PRO A 36 -6.60 18.32 -10.88
N GLY A 37 -6.92 17.13 -11.41
CA GLY A 37 -8.30 16.74 -11.74
C GLY A 37 -9.24 16.79 -10.52
N GLU A 38 -10.52 16.46 -10.72
CA GLU A 38 -11.55 16.67 -9.71
C GLU A 38 -11.17 16.22 -8.29
N GLY A 39 -11.61 16.98 -7.28
CA GLY A 39 -11.36 16.64 -5.88
C GLY A 39 -12.03 15.34 -5.42
N SER A 40 -12.93 14.76 -6.22
CA SER A 40 -13.62 13.48 -6.02
C SER A 40 -12.73 12.25 -6.28
N VAL A 41 -11.67 12.40 -7.10
CA VAL A 41 -10.80 11.28 -7.50
C VAL A 41 -9.94 10.81 -6.32
N GLY A 42 -9.94 9.50 -6.06
CA GLY A 42 -9.17 8.86 -4.99
C GLY A 42 -7.69 8.65 -5.32
N SER A 43 -7.07 7.67 -4.66
CA SER A 43 -5.74 7.14 -4.97
C SER A 43 -5.62 5.66 -4.58
N TRP A 44 -4.79 4.88 -5.27
CA TRP A 44 -4.59 3.47 -4.97
C TRP A 44 -3.77 3.27 -3.69
N PRO A 45 -4.04 2.23 -2.88
CA PRO A 45 -3.28 1.96 -1.66
C PRO A 45 -1.76 1.81 -1.88
N ILE A 46 -1.34 1.27 -3.03
CA ILE A 46 0.07 1.15 -3.40
C ILE A 46 0.74 2.50 -3.63
N SER A 47 0.02 3.48 -4.19
CA SER A 47 0.55 4.83 -4.39
C SER A 47 0.79 5.52 -3.06
N VAL A 48 -0.09 5.35 -2.08
CA VAL A 48 0.11 5.84 -0.71
C VAL A 48 1.27 5.11 -0.02
N ALA A 49 1.40 3.79 -0.18
CA ALA A 49 2.55 3.04 0.34
C ALA A 49 3.88 3.53 -0.26
N ARG A 50 3.91 3.80 -1.58
CA ARG A 50 5.05 4.39 -2.28
C ARG A 50 5.39 5.81 -1.81
N VAL A 51 4.38 6.64 -1.52
CA VAL A 51 4.59 7.96 -0.92
C VAL A 51 5.21 7.82 0.47
N MET A 52 4.63 6.98 1.34
CA MET A 52 5.13 6.77 2.70
C MET A 52 6.56 6.21 2.73
N MET A 53 6.97 5.38 1.77
CA MET A 53 8.35 4.89 1.68
C MET A 53 9.30 5.91 1.03
N GLY A 54 8.90 6.52 -0.09
CA GLY A 54 9.75 7.41 -0.89
C GLY A 54 9.96 8.79 -0.28
N TRP A 55 8.86 9.45 0.09
CA TRP A 55 8.82 10.82 0.61
C TRP A 55 8.59 10.85 2.13
N GLY A 56 7.73 9.97 2.63
CA GLY A 56 7.34 9.88 4.04
C GLY A 56 5.96 10.48 4.30
N SER A 57 5.79 11.06 5.48
CA SER A 57 4.50 11.62 5.89
C SER A 57 4.66 12.82 6.84
N VAL A 58 3.76 13.78 6.73
CA VAL A 58 3.70 14.93 7.66
C VAL A 58 2.62 14.69 8.71
N GLU A 59 2.83 15.21 9.93
CA GLU A 59 1.77 15.27 10.94
C GLU A 59 0.68 16.23 10.48
N GLU A 60 -0.58 15.91 10.77
CA GLU A 60 -1.75 16.68 10.35
C GLU A 60 -1.72 18.14 10.84
N ARG A 61 -1.16 18.38 12.04
CA ARG A 61 -0.91 19.72 12.60
C ARG A 61 0.04 20.61 11.77
N LEU A 62 0.76 20.03 10.79
CA LEU A 62 1.60 20.79 9.86
C LEU A 62 0.83 21.19 8.59
N TRP A 63 -0.17 20.39 8.18
CA TRP A 63 -1.03 20.68 7.03
C TRP A 63 -2.28 19.78 6.98
N SER A 64 -3.47 20.38 7.00
CA SER A 64 -4.78 19.72 6.82
C SER A 64 -5.76 20.66 6.12
N PRO A 65 -5.53 21.00 4.84
CA PRO A 65 -6.30 22.03 4.12
C PRO A 65 -7.80 21.70 3.97
N ALA A 66 -8.19 20.43 4.06
CA ALA A 66 -9.60 20.06 4.18
C ALA A 66 -10.26 20.60 5.46
N SER A 67 -9.49 20.68 6.55
CA SER A 67 -9.90 21.22 7.86
C SER A 67 -9.83 22.75 7.89
N ASP A 68 -8.90 23.36 7.14
CA ASP A 68 -8.71 24.81 7.07
C ASP A 68 -9.74 25.52 6.18
N GLY A 69 -10.51 24.76 5.38
CA GLY A 69 -11.62 25.27 4.56
C GLY A 69 -11.24 25.76 3.17
N ASP A 70 -10.03 25.47 2.71
CA ASP A 70 -9.49 25.97 1.44
C ASP A 70 -10.24 25.44 0.20
N SER A 71 -10.29 26.28 -0.83
CA SER A 71 -10.82 25.91 -2.15
C SER A 71 -9.83 25.01 -2.91
N TRP A 72 -10.38 24.03 -3.65
CA TRP A 72 -9.59 23.13 -4.48
C TRP A 72 -9.15 23.82 -5.79
N PRO A 73 -7.90 23.65 -6.28
CA PRO A 73 -6.79 22.93 -5.65
C PRO A 73 -6.13 23.73 -4.52
N TRP A 74 -5.74 23.03 -3.46
CA TRP A 74 -5.11 23.63 -2.28
C TRP A 74 -3.67 24.10 -2.57
N THR A 75 -3.24 25.17 -1.89
CA THR A 75 -1.86 25.66 -1.97
C THR A 75 -1.01 24.94 -0.92
N GLU A 76 0.09 24.32 -1.36
CA GLU A 76 1.00 23.60 -0.47
C GLU A 76 2.01 24.56 0.20
N PRO A 77 2.18 24.54 1.53
CA PRO A 77 3.30 25.17 2.20
C PRO A 77 4.67 24.68 1.71
N GLU A 78 5.65 25.58 1.65
CA GLU A 78 7.03 25.20 1.33
C GLU A 78 7.60 24.25 2.40
N GLY A 79 8.41 23.28 1.97
CA GLY A 79 9.16 22.40 2.88
C GLY A 79 8.41 21.16 3.41
N LEU A 80 7.15 20.92 3.02
CA LEU A 80 6.41 19.72 3.45
C LEU A 80 7.15 18.41 3.17
N ASP A 81 7.74 18.26 1.98
CA ASP A 81 8.50 17.05 1.63
C ASP A 81 9.76 16.87 2.49
N ALA A 82 10.41 17.97 2.89
CA ALA A 82 11.57 17.92 3.78
C ALA A 82 11.16 17.50 5.21
N ALA A 83 9.97 17.93 5.68
CA ALA A 83 9.40 17.45 6.93
C ALA A 83 8.97 15.97 6.84
N ALA A 84 8.39 15.56 5.71
CA ALA A 84 7.90 14.20 5.47
C ALA A 84 9.01 13.15 5.60
N LYS A 85 10.24 13.46 5.15
CA LYS A 85 11.40 12.57 5.21
C LYS A 85 11.71 12.01 6.59
N LEU A 86 11.31 12.70 7.66
CA LEU A 86 11.51 12.29 9.06
C LEU A 86 10.64 11.10 9.46
N ASN A 87 9.52 10.88 8.76
CA ASN A 87 8.54 9.81 9.01
C ASN A 87 8.39 8.88 7.79
N ARG A 88 9.50 8.55 7.12
CA ARG A 88 9.48 7.56 6.03
C ARG A 88 9.27 6.15 6.57
N ALA A 89 8.26 5.47 6.05
CA ALA A 89 8.11 4.03 6.21
C ALA A 89 9.34 3.32 5.66
N TRP A 90 9.84 2.31 6.38
CA TRP A 90 11.04 1.59 5.95
C TRP A 90 10.73 0.56 4.86
N TRP A 91 9.53 -0.02 4.90
CA TRP A 91 9.01 -1.02 3.98
C TRP A 91 7.47 -0.96 3.97
N TYR A 92 6.84 -1.75 3.11
CA TYR A 92 5.42 -2.09 3.17
C TYR A 92 5.22 -3.51 2.66
N GLN A 93 4.17 -4.18 3.13
CA GLN A 93 3.83 -5.54 2.69
C GLN A 93 2.35 -5.62 2.33
N ARG A 94 2.02 -6.30 1.24
CA ARG A 94 0.65 -6.42 0.74
C ARG A 94 -0.20 -7.30 1.65
N VAL A 95 -1.42 -6.85 1.93
CA VAL A 95 -2.47 -7.69 2.52
C VAL A 95 -3.11 -8.52 1.41
N ARG A 96 -3.33 -9.82 1.63
CA ARG A 96 -3.81 -10.75 0.58
C ARG A 96 -5.18 -11.35 0.86
N ASP A 97 -5.55 -11.44 2.13
CA ASP A 97 -6.73 -12.14 2.66
C ASP A 97 -6.95 -11.74 4.14
N ALA A 98 -8.09 -12.14 4.72
CA ALA A 98 -8.41 -11.95 6.12
C ALA A 98 -7.35 -12.58 7.05
N ALA A 99 -6.77 -13.72 6.67
CA ALA A 99 -5.77 -14.40 7.46
C ALA A 99 -4.48 -13.57 7.61
N SER A 100 -3.99 -12.96 6.53
CA SER A 100 -2.82 -12.06 6.52
C SER A 100 -3.13 -10.74 7.22
N CYS A 101 -4.32 -10.16 7.01
CA CYS A 101 -4.77 -8.98 7.75
C CYS A 101 -4.76 -9.23 9.27
N SER A 102 -5.27 -10.39 9.71
CA SER A 102 -5.25 -10.80 11.13
C SER A 102 -3.83 -10.92 11.68
N ARG A 103 -2.89 -11.49 10.90
CA ARG A 103 -1.48 -11.61 11.30
C ARG A 103 -0.80 -10.25 11.43
N PHE A 104 -1.08 -9.30 10.53
CA PHE A 104 -0.57 -7.92 10.64
C PHE A 104 -1.11 -7.19 11.89
N ILE A 105 -2.41 -7.30 12.16
CA ILE A 105 -3.01 -6.71 13.38
C ILE A 105 -2.38 -7.36 14.63
N GLY A 106 -2.14 -8.68 14.61
CA GLY A 106 -1.45 -9.40 15.67
C GLY A 106 0.01 -9.00 15.87
N SER A 107 0.70 -8.48 14.85
CA SER A 107 2.05 -7.91 14.95
C SER A 107 2.06 -6.40 15.29
N GLY A 108 0.90 -5.82 15.64
CA GLY A 108 0.75 -4.42 16.03
C GLY A 108 0.66 -3.44 14.86
N GLN A 109 0.51 -3.92 13.62
CA GLN A 109 0.31 -3.08 12.44
C GLN A 109 -1.16 -2.64 12.30
N LEU A 110 -1.38 -1.58 11.54
CA LEU A 110 -2.70 -1.08 11.14
C LEU A 110 -2.80 -1.07 9.61
N PRO A 111 -3.25 -2.17 8.97
CA PRO A 111 -3.33 -2.22 7.52
C PRO A 111 -4.40 -1.29 6.95
N ALA A 112 -4.05 -0.57 5.87
CA ALA A 112 -5.00 0.15 5.05
C ALA A 112 -5.54 -0.79 3.97
N CYS A 113 -6.85 -1.02 3.96
CA CYS A 113 -7.50 -2.00 3.09
C CYS A 113 -8.64 -1.37 2.28
N ALA A 114 -8.62 -1.58 0.97
CA ALA A 114 -9.63 -1.13 0.02
C ALA A 114 -10.60 -2.26 -0.33
N PHE A 115 -11.89 -1.93 -0.32
CA PHE A 115 -13.01 -2.84 -0.57
C PHE A 115 -13.97 -2.25 -1.59
N ASP A 116 -14.63 -3.11 -2.37
CA ASP A 116 -15.90 -2.74 -3.00
C ASP A 116 -16.89 -2.42 -1.89
N ILE A 117 -17.51 -1.24 -1.94
CA ILE A 117 -18.59 -0.86 -1.04
C ILE A 117 -19.94 -0.92 -1.76
N PHE A 118 -21.00 -1.04 -0.95
CA PHE A 118 -22.39 -1.25 -1.36
C PHE A 118 -23.28 -0.33 -0.51
N GLU A 119 -24.52 -0.07 -0.93
CA GLU A 119 -25.44 0.89 -0.30
C GLU A 119 -25.57 0.75 1.23
N GLN A 120 -25.47 -0.47 1.79
CA GLN A 120 -25.53 -0.66 3.24
C GLN A 120 -24.42 0.06 4.02
N TRP A 121 -23.32 0.48 3.38
CA TRP A 121 -22.29 1.30 4.03
C TRP A 121 -22.82 2.67 4.45
N TYR A 122 -23.63 3.34 3.62
CA TYR A 122 -24.15 4.68 3.95
C TYR A 122 -25.19 4.67 5.08
N HIS A 123 -25.84 3.53 5.31
CA HIS A 123 -26.93 3.38 6.28
C HIS A 123 -26.61 2.36 7.39
N SER A 124 -25.32 2.11 7.64
CA SER A 124 -24.86 1.18 8.67
C SER A 124 -24.85 1.81 10.07
N ASP A 125 -25.22 1.02 11.06
CA ASP A 125 -24.98 1.23 12.51
C ASP A 125 -23.54 0.89 12.93
N GLY A 126 -22.65 0.66 11.95
CA GLY A 126 -21.30 0.16 12.12
C GLY A 126 -21.19 -1.33 11.83
N LEU A 127 -22.28 -2.09 11.66
CA LEU A 127 -22.20 -3.48 11.21
C LEU A 127 -22.41 -3.57 9.68
N ILE A 128 -21.33 -3.87 8.96
CA ILE A 128 -21.37 -4.12 7.51
C ILE A 128 -21.88 -5.55 7.27
N LYS A 129 -23.09 -5.64 6.71
CA LYS A 129 -23.70 -6.91 6.28
C LYS A 129 -23.14 -7.32 4.92
N LEU A 130 -23.08 -8.64 4.69
CA LEU A 130 -22.84 -9.18 3.35
C LEU A 130 -23.93 -8.70 2.38
N PRO A 131 -23.56 -8.27 1.16
CA PRO A 131 -24.52 -7.97 0.10
C PRO A 131 -25.21 -9.26 -0.37
N SER A 132 -26.42 -9.12 -0.87
CA SER A 132 -27.13 -10.15 -1.62
C SER A 132 -26.52 -10.36 -3.00
N SER A 133 -26.84 -11.46 -3.68
CA SER A 133 -26.36 -11.73 -5.04
C SER A 133 -26.95 -10.81 -6.12
N SER A 134 -27.94 -9.98 -5.77
CA SER A 134 -28.52 -8.94 -6.64
C SER A 134 -27.97 -7.54 -6.39
N ASP A 135 -27.22 -7.34 -5.31
CA ASP A 135 -26.63 -6.03 -5.03
C ASP A 135 -25.38 -5.81 -5.89
N HIS A 136 -25.12 -4.55 -6.23
CA HIS A 136 -23.97 -4.16 -7.03
C HIS A 136 -23.06 -3.22 -6.24
N PRO A 137 -21.72 -3.34 -6.38
CA PRO A 137 -20.79 -2.33 -5.88
C PRO A 137 -21.17 -0.93 -6.35
N ILE A 138 -21.14 0.04 -5.44
CA ILE A 138 -21.39 1.46 -5.72
C ILE A 138 -20.08 2.26 -5.86
N GLY A 139 -18.94 1.67 -5.45
CA GLY A 139 -17.63 2.28 -5.55
C GLY A 139 -16.57 1.52 -4.74
N GLY A 140 -15.34 2.04 -4.73
CA GLY A 140 -14.24 1.53 -3.93
C GLY A 140 -13.89 2.48 -2.78
N HIS A 141 -13.76 1.94 -1.56
CA HIS A 141 -13.42 2.71 -0.36
C HIS A 141 -12.28 2.07 0.42
N CYS A 142 -11.44 2.89 1.07
CA CYS A 142 -10.28 2.43 1.83
C CYS A 142 -10.40 2.80 3.30
N VAL A 143 -10.17 1.83 4.19
CA VAL A 143 -10.31 1.96 5.64
C VAL A 143 -9.10 1.38 6.39
N SER A 144 -8.81 1.91 7.58
CA SER A 144 -7.76 1.38 8.45
C SER A 144 -8.32 0.27 9.33
N VAL A 145 -7.84 -0.96 9.16
CA VAL A 145 -8.26 -2.13 9.95
C VAL A 145 -7.35 -2.26 11.17
N GLY A 146 -7.90 -2.38 12.38
CA GLY A 146 -7.11 -2.25 13.62
C GLY A 146 -7.44 -3.18 14.77
N ALA A 147 -8.52 -3.94 14.69
CA ALA A 147 -8.78 -5.06 15.60
C ALA A 147 -9.38 -6.26 14.85
N VAL A 148 -9.17 -7.44 15.40
CA VAL A 148 -9.66 -8.71 14.90
C VAL A 148 -10.35 -9.47 16.03
N ASN A 149 -11.57 -9.95 15.80
CA ASN A 149 -12.28 -10.83 16.71
C ASN A 149 -12.44 -12.21 16.04
N ALA A 150 -11.39 -13.04 16.16
CA ALA A 150 -11.31 -14.36 15.53
C ALA A 150 -12.26 -15.41 16.14
N PHE A 151 -12.97 -15.09 17.23
CA PHE A 151 -14.04 -15.94 17.76
C PHE A 151 -15.40 -15.68 17.09
N ARG A 152 -15.51 -14.59 16.33
CA ARG A 152 -16.75 -14.10 15.69
C ARG A 152 -16.53 -13.72 14.22
N ASP A 153 -15.37 -14.09 13.67
CA ASP A 153 -14.94 -13.88 12.28
C ASP A 153 -15.20 -12.46 11.74
N PHE A 154 -14.83 -11.44 12.51
CA PHE A 154 -14.92 -10.03 12.07
C PHE A 154 -13.68 -9.20 12.40
N PHE A 155 -13.48 -8.15 11.62
CA PHE A 155 -12.55 -7.05 11.89
C PHE A 155 -13.28 -5.81 12.38
N THR A 156 -12.59 -4.97 13.15
CA THR A 156 -13.00 -3.58 13.42
C THR A 156 -12.08 -2.64 12.63
N PHE A 157 -12.68 -1.67 11.96
CA PHE A 157 -11.99 -0.64 11.18
C PHE A 157 -12.41 0.76 11.58
N ALA A 158 -11.52 1.73 11.38
CA ALA A 158 -11.83 3.15 11.46
C ALA A 158 -12.25 3.66 10.07
N ASN A 159 -13.38 4.36 9.98
CA ASN A 159 -13.87 4.99 8.77
C ASN A 159 -13.52 6.49 8.76
N SER A 160 -13.53 7.11 7.57
CA SER A 160 -13.21 8.53 7.35
C SER A 160 -14.45 9.41 7.13
N TRP A 161 -15.64 8.90 7.43
CA TRP A 161 -16.93 9.61 7.26
C TRP A 161 -17.41 10.32 8.56
N GLY A 162 -16.47 10.64 9.45
CA GLY A 162 -16.73 11.35 10.71
C GLY A 162 -17.33 10.50 11.83
N PRO A 163 -17.39 11.04 13.06
CA PRO A 163 -17.81 10.29 14.25
C PRO A 163 -19.32 9.99 14.29
N GLY A 164 -20.13 10.67 13.46
CA GLY A 164 -21.57 10.41 13.34
C GLY A 164 -21.91 9.15 12.54
N TRP A 165 -20.94 8.57 11.82
CA TRP A 165 -21.15 7.35 11.04
C TRP A 165 -20.92 6.09 11.89
N GLY A 166 -21.79 5.09 11.71
CA GLY A 166 -21.65 3.78 12.34
C GLY A 166 -21.55 3.85 13.87
N ASN A 167 -20.59 3.13 14.44
CA ASN A 167 -20.32 3.16 15.87
C ASN A 167 -19.20 4.17 16.19
N SER A 168 -19.55 5.45 16.34
CA SER A 168 -18.61 6.54 16.66
C SER A 168 -17.47 6.71 15.63
N GLY A 169 -17.76 6.52 14.35
CA GLY A 169 -16.78 6.52 13.24
C GLY A 169 -16.14 5.16 12.96
N TYR A 170 -16.45 4.12 13.74
CA TYR A 170 -15.93 2.77 13.57
C TYR A 170 -16.97 1.82 12.96
N GLY A 171 -16.48 0.82 12.24
CA GLY A 171 -17.28 -0.23 11.63
C GLY A 171 -16.69 -1.62 11.82
N HIS A 172 -17.50 -2.63 11.50
CA HIS A 172 -17.19 -4.05 11.56
C HIS A 172 -17.56 -4.71 10.24
N LEU A 173 -16.66 -5.56 9.73
CA LEU A 173 -16.93 -6.41 8.55
C LEU A 173 -16.46 -7.83 8.83
N SER A 174 -17.15 -8.83 8.28
CA SER A 174 -16.78 -10.23 8.46
C SER A 174 -15.56 -10.63 7.62
N PHE A 175 -14.89 -11.73 7.98
CA PHE A 175 -13.82 -12.30 7.15
C PHE A 175 -14.34 -12.68 5.75
N ASP A 176 -15.57 -13.19 5.66
CA ASP A 176 -16.24 -13.49 4.39
C ASP A 176 -16.53 -12.23 3.54
N TYR A 177 -16.82 -11.09 4.18
CA TYR A 177 -16.88 -9.80 3.46
C TYR A 177 -15.49 -9.38 2.98
N PHE A 178 -14.47 -9.51 3.84
CA PHE A 178 -13.09 -9.19 3.51
C PHE A 178 -12.64 -9.95 2.26
N ASP A 179 -12.66 -11.28 2.29
CA ASP A 179 -12.08 -12.11 1.22
C ASP A 179 -12.84 -12.01 -0.12
N ARG A 180 -14.12 -11.63 -0.11
CA ARG A 180 -14.91 -11.41 -1.33
C ARG A 180 -14.70 -10.02 -1.95
N PHE A 181 -14.63 -8.98 -1.12
CA PHE A 181 -14.74 -7.59 -1.59
C PHE A 181 -13.44 -6.79 -1.48
N PHE A 182 -12.41 -7.31 -0.81
CA PHE A 182 -11.07 -6.74 -0.80
C PHE A 182 -10.42 -6.75 -2.19
N PHE A 183 -9.86 -5.62 -2.60
CA PHE A 183 -9.13 -5.50 -3.89
C PHE A 183 -7.79 -4.76 -3.80
N GLY A 184 -7.27 -4.49 -2.61
CA GLY A 184 -5.92 -3.94 -2.45
C GLY A 184 -5.68 -3.36 -1.08
N GLY A 185 -4.47 -3.49 -0.55
CA GLY A 185 -4.18 -3.00 0.79
C GLY A 185 -2.80 -3.39 1.27
N TYR A 186 -2.29 -2.63 2.23
CA TYR A 186 -0.92 -2.73 2.71
C TYR A 186 -0.83 -2.54 4.22
N ALA A 187 -0.01 -3.37 4.86
CA ALA A 187 0.58 -3.03 6.14
C ALA A 187 1.79 -2.12 5.88
N ILE A 188 1.72 -0.91 6.40
CA ILE A 188 2.78 0.10 6.29
C ILE A 188 3.20 0.46 7.72
N PRO A 189 4.34 -0.04 8.23
CA PRO A 189 4.84 0.34 9.54
C PRO A 189 5.11 1.84 9.58
N ARG A 190 4.85 2.47 10.72
CA ARG A 190 5.46 3.77 11.02
C ARG A 190 6.97 3.57 11.05
N GLY A 191 7.67 4.13 10.06
CA GLY A 191 9.13 4.26 10.09
C GLY A 191 9.52 5.64 10.61
N GLY A 192 10.71 5.71 11.19
CA GLY A 192 11.36 6.98 11.54
C GLY A 192 12.45 7.34 10.55
N ARG A 193 13.31 8.28 10.96
CA ARG A 193 14.57 8.60 10.27
C ARG A 193 15.33 7.31 9.93
N LEU A 194 15.89 7.23 8.72
CA LEU A 194 16.69 6.06 8.29
C LEU A 194 17.78 5.75 9.34
N PRO A 195 17.99 4.46 9.69
CA PRO A 195 19.01 4.03 10.64
C PRO A 195 20.39 4.64 10.33
N VAL A 196 21.19 4.90 11.37
CA VAL A 196 22.49 5.60 11.22
C VAL A 196 23.45 4.89 10.25
N PHE A 197 23.28 3.59 10.02
CA PHE A 197 23.98 2.84 8.97
C PHE A 197 23.86 3.47 7.56
N PHE A 198 22.70 4.02 7.21
CA PHE A 198 22.46 4.71 5.94
C PHE A 198 23.14 6.09 5.85
N GLN A 199 23.55 6.67 6.98
CA GLN A 199 24.08 8.04 7.07
C GLN A 199 25.62 8.10 6.87
N ASN A 200 26.29 6.94 6.80
CA ASN A 200 27.74 6.81 6.67
C ASN A 200 28.19 6.29 5.29
N LEU A 201 27.33 6.36 4.27
CA LEU A 201 27.60 5.86 2.92
C LEU A 201 28.05 6.99 1.99
N GLU A 202 29.35 7.06 1.67
CA GLU A 202 29.93 8.08 0.79
C GLU A 202 29.72 7.77 -0.71
N GLY A 203 29.20 8.74 -1.48
CA GLY A 203 29.14 8.70 -2.95
C GLY A 203 27.72 8.70 -3.56
N ASP A 204 27.64 8.84 -4.89
CA ASP A 204 26.39 8.92 -5.69
C ASP A 204 25.81 7.53 -6.05
N HIS A 205 26.37 6.44 -5.51
CA HIS A 205 26.13 5.07 -5.98
C HIS A 205 25.76 4.09 -4.86
N ASN A 206 24.90 4.53 -3.93
CA ASN A 206 24.43 3.70 -2.83
C ASN A 206 23.27 2.79 -3.30
N GLU A 207 23.64 1.67 -3.92
CA GLU A 207 22.80 0.48 -3.99
C GLU A 207 22.77 -0.16 -2.59
N ILE A 208 21.59 -0.29 -1.99
CA ILE A 208 21.43 -0.81 -0.64
C ILE A 208 20.49 -2.00 -0.69
N GLU A 209 21.03 -3.19 -0.47
CA GLU A 209 20.28 -4.44 -0.30
C GLU A 209 20.21 -4.76 1.18
N TRP A 210 19.01 -5.01 1.71
CA TRP A 210 18.83 -5.34 3.12
C TRP A 210 17.63 -6.27 3.38
N ASP A 211 17.80 -7.13 4.37
CA ASP A 211 16.81 -8.10 4.82
C ASP A 211 16.18 -7.64 6.15
N GLN A 212 14.85 -7.72 6.23
CA GLN A 212 14.10 -7.15 7.36
C GLN A 212 14.29 -7.89 8.71
N LEU A 213 14.98 -9.03 8.72
CA LEU A 213 15.35 -9.75 9.96
C LEU A 213 16.07 -8.84 10.99
N ASN A 214 16.66 -7.73 10.54
CA ASN A 214 17.48 -6.82 11.37
C ASN A 214 16.72 -5.66 12.05
N PHE A 215 15.42 -5.44 11.82
CA PHE A 215 14.74 -4.20 12.23
C PHE A 215 13.53 -4.36 13.18
N GLY A 216 13.49 -5.42 13.98
CA GLY A 216 12.70 -5.46 15.24
C GLY A 216 11.19 -5.61 15.15
N MET A 217 10.57 -5.42 13.98
CA MET A 217 9.21 -5.88 13.68
C MET A 217 9.32 -7.01 12.65
N PRO A 218 8.88 -8.24 12.93
CA PRO A 218 8.93 -9.31 11.95
C PRO A 218 7.87 -9.09 10.86
N PRO A 219 8.15 -9.45 9.59
CA PRO A 219 7.12 -9.64 8.57
C PRO A 219 6.19 -10.81 8.96
N LEU A 220 5.21 -11.12 8.10
CA LEU A 220 4.40 -12.34 8.27
C LEU A 220 5.33 -13.57 8.48
N PRO A 221 5.10 -14.45 9.47
CA PRO A 221 6.07 -15.50 9.85
C PRO A 221 6.46 -16.51 8.77
N ASP A 222 5.72 -16.54 7.65
CA ASP A 222 5.95 -17.38 6.47
C ASP A 222 6.71 -16.67 5.34
N SER A 223 7.16 -15.43 5.56
CA SER A 223 7.67 -14.53 4.51
C SER A 223 8.93 -13.79 4.97
N MET A 224 10.06 -13.96 4.28
CA MET A 224 11.23 -13.08 4.45
C MET A 224 11.15 -11.95 3.42
N ILE A 225 11.21 -10.69 3.87
CA ILE A 225 11.23 -9.53 2.97
C ILE A 225 12.68 -9.13 2.68
N HIS A 226 12.99 -9.08 1.39
CA HIS A 226 14.22 -8.56 0.79
C HIS A 226 13.89 -7.23 0.10
N ILE A 227 14.68 -6.19 0.37
CA ILE A 227 14.50 -4.87 -0.23
C ILE A 227 15.82 -4.43 -0.87
N GLY A 228 15.75 -4.08 -2.15
CA GLY A 228 16.82 -3.38 -2.84
C GLY A 228 16.39 -1.94 -3.10
N GLU A 229 17.19 -0.98 -2.64
CA GLU A 229 16.98 0.45 -2.84
C GLU A 229 18.14 1.08 -3.63
N VAL A 230 17.82 2.04 -4.50
CA VAL A 230 18.82 2.99 -5.03
C VAL A 230 18.61 4.31 -4.31
N PHE A 231 19.60 4.72 -3.53
CA PHE A 231 19.50 5.83 -2.59
C PHE A 231 20.58 6.90 -2.84
N ASP A 232 20.22 8.16 -2.60
CA ASP A 232 21.13 9.30 -2.53
C ASP A 232 21.39 9.65 -1.07
N ALA A 233 22.58 9.37 -0.54
CA ALA A 233 22.90 9.74 0.84
C ALA A 233 23.18 11.24 0.99
N ALA A 234 23.65 11.92 -0.06
CA ALA A 234 23.95 13.34 0.00
C ALA A 234 22.68 14.21 -0.01
N ALA A 235 21.66 13.80 -0.77
CA ALA A 235 20.36 14.47 -0.80
C ALA A 235 19.31 13.91 0.19
N ASP A 236 19.60 12.78 0.84
CA ASP A 236 18.61 11.96 1.58
C ASP A 236 17.39 11.61 0.72
N GLU A 237 17.62 11.02 -0.46
CA GLU A 237 16.59 10.73 -1.47
C GLU A 237 16.58 9.26 -1.88
N ARG A 238 15.47 8.55 -1.65
CA ARG A 238 15.23 7.24 -2.28
C ARG A 238 14.88 7.46 -3.74
N LYS A 239 15.67 6.97 -4.71
CA LYS A 239 15.43 7.14 -6.16
C LYS A 239 14.47 6.08 -6.72
N GLY A 240 14.53 4.87 -6.17
CA GLY A 240 13.64 3.74 -6.49
C GLY A 240 13.97 2.51 -5.66
N TRP A 241 13.11 1.50 -5.67
CA TRP A 241 13.24 0.28 -4.89
C TRP A 241 12.47 -0.91 -5.48
N TYR A 242 12.79 -2.12 -5.04
CA TYR A 242 11.89 -3.28 -5.13
C TYR A 242 11.63 -3.88 -3.75
N ILE A 243 10.49 -4.55 -3.59
CA ILE A 243 10.16 -5.36 -2.41
C ILE A 243 9.87 -6.78 -2.89
N ALA A 244 10.68 -7.74 -2.44
CA ALA A 244 10.56 -9.15 -2.81
C ALA A 244 10.39 -10.03 -1.56
N LEU A 245 9.42 -10.93 -1.59
CA LEU A 245 9.12 -11.86 -0.50
C LEU A 245 9.58 -13.26 -0.89
N ARG A 246 10.42 -13.89 -0.06
CA ARG A 246 10.69 -15.33 -0.17
C ARG A 246 9.47 -16.11 0.31
N ARG A 247 8.78 -16.80 -0.60
CA ARG A 247 7.64 -17.69 -0.28
C ARG A 247 7.72 -18.98 -1.10
N GLY A 248 7.86 -20.12 -0.42
CA GLY A 248 8.06 -21.41 -1.06
C GLY A 248 9.31 -21.43 -1.95
N LYS A 249 9.14 -21.78 -3.23
CA LYS A 249 10.21 -21.82 -4.25
C LYS A 249 10.43 -20.48 -4.97
N TYR A 250 9.78 -19.39 -4.54
CA TYR A 250 9.80 -18.10 -5.24
C TYR A 250 10.37 -16.94 -4.43
N LEU A 251 10.95 -16.00 -5.17
CA LEU A 251 10.97 -14.58 -4.82
C LEU A 251 9.74 -13.92 -5.46
N GLU A 252 8.76 -13.57 -4.64
CA GLU A 252 7.57 -12.81 -5.06
C GLU A 252 7.84 -11.31 -4.98
N VAL A 253 8.08 -10.65 -6.11
CA VAL A 253 8.17 -9.19 -6.17
C VAL A 253 6.77 -8.62 -6.00
N GLU A 254 6.51 -7.93 -4.88
CA GLU A 254 5.24 -7.27 -4.57
C GLU A 254 5.17 -5.83 -5.09
N ASP A 255 6.32 -5.19 -5.28
CA ASP A 255 6.49 -3.90 -5.97
C ASP A 255 7.90 -3.77 -6.59
N PHE A 256 7.99 -3.07 -7.71
CA PHE A 256 9.22 -2.66 -8.38
C PHE A 256 9.03 -1.23 -8.91
N PHE A 257 9.52 -0.23 -8.19
CA PHE A 257 9.15 1.17 -8.39
C PHE A 257 10.35 2.08 -8.61
N VAL A 258 10.21 3.02 -9.55
CA VAL A 258 11.15 4.13 -9.77
C VAL A 258 10.34 5.42 -9.77
N ARG A 259 10.73 6.38 -8.91
CA ARG A 259 10.03 7.67 -8.81
C ARG A 259 10.10 8.42 -10.15
N PRO A 260 9.03 9.13 -10.56
CA PRO A 260 8.92 9.75 -11.88
C PRO A 260 10.16 10.50 -12.37
N GLU A 261 10.75 11.32 -11.50
CA GLU A 261 11.90 12.20 -11.73
C GLU A 261 13.23 11.46 -11.98
N TYR A 262 13.35 10.20 -11.54
CA TYR A 262 14.55 9.36 -11.77
C TYR A 262 14.32 8.27 -12.83
N ARG A 263 13.16 8.25 -13.49
CA ARG A 263 12.90 7.33 -14.60
C ARG A 263 13.84 7.65 -15.78
N ARG A 264 14.26 6.61 -16.51
CA ARG A 264 15.23 6.69 -17.61
C ARG A 264 16.65 7.13 -17.22
N ALA A 265 16.93 7.41 -15.94
CA ALA A 265 18.27 7.71 -15.41
C ALA A 265 19.05 6.45 -14.95
N GLY A 266 18.72 5.27 -15.47
CA GLY A 266 19.39 4.00 -15.15
C GLY A 266 19.00 3.33 -13.81
N VAL A 267 18.22 4.00 -12.94
CA VAL A 267 17.80 3.48 -11.63
C VAL A 267 17.11 2.11 -11.72
N GLY A 268 16.14 1.95 -12.63
CA GLY A 268 15.46 0.67 -12.84
C GLY A 268 16.43 -0.45 -13.25
N SER A 269 17.45 -0.14 -14.06
CA SER A 269 18.45 -1.12 -14.48
C SER A 269 19.33 -1.60 -13.32
N ARG A 270 19.65 -0.72 -12.36
CA ARG A 270 20.36 -1.08 -11.11
C ARG A 270 19.52 -2.01 -10.24
N LEU A 271 18.26 -1.63 -9.96
CA LEU A 271 17.30 -2.44 -9.21
C LEU A 271 17.09 -3.84 -9.83
N LEU A 272 17.07 -3.93 -11.16
CA LEU A 272 16.98 -5.20 -11.88
C LEU A 272 18.25 -6.05 -11.74
N GLN A 273 19.43 -5.44 -11.68
CA GLN A 273 20.70 -6.16 -11.44
C GLN A 273 20.77 -6.71 -10.01
N MET A 274 20.38 -5.91 -9.02
CA MET A 274 20.21 -6.30 -7.61
C MET A 274 19.25 -7.50 -7.48
N LEU A 275 18.03 -7.38 -8.04
CA LEU A 275 17.05 -8.49 -8.03
C LEU A 275 17.56 -9.76 -8.72
N LYS A 276 18.33 -9.64 -9.81
CA LYS A 276 18.97 -10.79 -10.48
C LYS A 276 20.05 -11.43 -9.62
N ARG A 277 20.87 -10.63 -8.92
CA ARG A 277 21.86 -11.11 -7.94
C ARG A 277 21.16 -11.90 -6.83
N LEU A 278 20.15 -11.33 -6.19
CA LEU A 278 19.35 -11.99 -5.15
C LEU A 278 18.73 -13.32 -5.62
N ARG A 279 18.20 -13.36 -6.85
CA ARG A 279 17.70 -14.60 -7.48
C ARG A 279 18.80 -15.65 -7.60
N ASP A 280 19.96 -15.26 -8.13
CA ASP A 280 21.07 -16.18 -8.41
C ASP A 280 21.73 -16.69 -7.11
N GLU A 281 21.79 -15.85 -6.06
CA GLU A 281 22.26 -16.22 -4.71
C GLU A 281 21.31 -17.15 -3.96
N THR A 282 19.99 -16.92 -4.08
CA THR A 282 18.97 -17.73 -3.38
C THR A 282 18.58 -19.00 -4.14
N GLY A 283 18.82 -19.07 -5.44
CA GLY A 283 18.40 -20.16 -6.33
C GLY A 283 16.88 -20.25 -6.54
N LEU A 284 16.13 -19.21 -6.17
CA LEU A 284 14.65 -19.18 -6.23
C LEU A 284 14.16 -18.64 -7.58
N SER A 285 12.95 -19.04 -7.99
CA SER A 285 12.30 -18.49 -9.18
C SER A 285 11.69 -17.12 -8.89
N VAL A 286 11.88 -16.13 -9.76
CA VAL A 286 11.22 -14.82 -9.62
C VAL A 286 9.80 -14.89 -10.18
N ARG A 287 8.83 -14.29 -9.48
CA ARG A 287 7.52 -13.90 -10.03
C ARG A 287 7.15 -12.48 -9.59
N VAL A 288 6.44 -11.73 -10.41
CA VAL A 288 6.14 -10.30 -10.18
C VAL A 288 4.62 -10.09 -10.14
N TRP A 289 4.10 -9.54 -9.05
CA TRP A 289 2.72 -9.06 -8.98
C TRP A 289 2.64 -7.65 -9.57
N ILE A 290 1.68 -7.42 -10.46
CA ILE A 290 1.45 -6.11 -11.07
C ILE A 290 0.16 -5.51 -10.50
N ASP A 291 0.28 -4.35 -9.87
CA ASP A 291 -0.83 -3.67 -9.20
C ASP A 291 -1.83 -3.06 -10.20
N TRP A 292 -3.06 -2.81 -9.76
CA TRP A 292 -4.06 -2.07 -10.55
C TRP A 292 -3.59 -0.64 -10.85
N ALA A 293 -2.84 -0.01 -9.94
CA ALA A 293 -2.22 1.29 -10.19
C ALA A 293 -1.23 1.27 -11.37
N ASP A 294 -0.58 0.12 -11.62
CA ASP A 294 0.43 -0.03 -12.66
C ASP A 294 -0.11 -0.66 -13.96
N TRP A 295 -1.29 -1.26 -13.92
CA TRP A 295 -1.94 -1.91 -15.06
C TRP A 295 -2.62 -0.90 -15.99
N ASN A 296 -1.83 0.02 -16.54
CA ASN A 296 -2.27 1.12 -17.38
C ASN A 296 -1.32 1.36 -18.58
N GLN A 297 -1.79 2.10 -19.58
CA GLN A 297 -1.03 2.35 -20.82
C GLN A 297 0.29 3.11 -20.59
N ALA A 298 0.38 4.00 -19.60
CA ALA A 298 1.58 4.77 -19.32
C ALA A 298 2.72 3.91 -18.74
N ASN A 299 2.37 2.84 -18.02
CA ASN A 299 3.33 1.92 -17.40
C ASN A 299 3.60 0.65 -18.23
N HIS A 300 2.78 0.32 -19.24
CA HIS A 300 2.89 -0.88 -20.09
C HIS A 300 4.33 -1.20 -20.53
N SER A 301 5.02 -0.23 -21.12
CA SER A 301 6.41 -0.42 -21.60
C SER A 301 7.43 -0.70 -20.48
N ALA A 302 7.18 -0.22 -19.25
CA ALA A 302 8.03 -0.51 -18.09
C ALA A 302 7.74 -1.93 -17.56
N SER A 303 6.47 -2.34 -17.53
CA SER A 303 6.05 -3.71 -17.16
C SER A 303 6.56 -4.75 -18.16
N GLU A 304 6.46 -4.48 -19.47
CA GLU A 304 7.04 -5.32 -20.53
C GLU A 304 8.56 -5.42 -20.42
N TRP A 305 9.25 -4.29 -20.21
CA TRP A 305 10.69 -4.27 -20.03
C TRP A 305 11.14 -5.10 -18.82
N LEU A 306 10.45 -4.98 -17.68
CA LEU A 306 10.78 -5.73 -16.46
C LEU A 306 10.54 -7.24 -16.65
N THR A 307 9.38 -7.62 -17.19
CA THR A 307 8.99 -9.03 -17.32
C THR A 307 9.79 -9.75 -18.39
N SER A 308 10.03 -9.13 -19.55
CA SER A 308 10.94 -9.67 -20.57
C SER A 308 12.38 -9.78 -20.08
N SER A 309 12.87 -8.80 -19.30
CA SER A 309 14.21 -8.84 -18.71
C SER A 309 14.41 -9.97 -17.68
N LEU A 310 13.32 -10.54 -17.17
CA LEU A 310 13.29 -11.65 -16.21
C LEU A 310 12.82 -12.98 -16.83
N ASP A 311 12.58 -13.01 -18.15
CA ASP A 311 12.01 -14.13 -18.92
C ASP A 311 10.63 -14.64 -18.42
N LEU A 312 9.79 -13.72 -17.93
CA LEU A 312 8.48 -14.02 -17.39
C LEU A 312 7.38 -13.91 -18.47
N GLN A 313 6.34 -14.75 -18.34
CA GLN A 313 5.07 -14.61 -19.04
C GLN A 313 4.07 -13.89 -18.14
N VAL A 314 3.34 -12.90 -18.67
CA VAL A 314 2.30 -12.19 -17.93
C VAL A 314 0.95 -12.90 -18.12
N THR A 315 0.30 -13.22 -17.02
CA THR A 315 -1.07 -13.76 -16.98
C THR A 315 -1.99 -12.84 -16.18
N ALA A 316 -3.30 -12.97 -16.38
CA ALA A 316 -4.26 -12.29 -15.52
C ALA A 316 -4.15 -12.82 -14.08
N SER A 317 -4.29 -11.94 -13.09
CA SER A 317 -4.20 -12.33 -11.68
C SER A 317 -5.37 -13.25 -11.28
N PRO A 318 -5.13 -14.34 -10.54
CA PRO A 318 -6.19 -15.12 -9.90
C PRO A 318 -6.78 -14.43 -8.66
N TYR A 319 -6.19 -13.32 -8.20
CA TYR A 319 -6.58 -12.59 -7.00
C TYR A 319 -7.02 -11.16 -7.32
N ARG A 320 -8.03 -10.67 -6.60
CA ARG A 320 -8.60 -9.31 -6.79
C ARG A 320 -7.60 -8.18 -6.50
N TRP A 321 -6.60 -8.42 -5.66
CA TRP A 321 -5.67 -7.42 -5.16
C TRP A 321 -4.48 -7.09 -6.07
N ALA A 322 -4.39 -7.73 -7.23
CA ALA A 322 -3.44 -7.42 -8.30
C ALA A 322 -4.16 -7.55 -9.65
N ALA A 323 -3.72 -6.80 -10.66
CA ALA A 323 -4.27 -6.89 -12.00
C ALA A 323 -3.73 -8.10 -12.76
N ALA A 324 -2.41 -8.34 -12.62
CA ALA A 324 -1.70 -9.38 -13.34
C ALA A 324 -0.60 -10.01 -12.49
N LEU A 325 -0.18 -11.20 -12.89
CA LEU A 325 0.95 -11.93 -12.34
C LEU A 325 1.90 -12.30 -13.48
N ALA A 326 3.18 -11.96 -13.33
CA ALA A 326 4.23 -12.43 -14.23
C ALA A 326 4.96 -13.63 -13.60
N VAL A 327 4.87 -14.80 -14.24
CA VAL A 327 5.47 -16.07 -13.77
C VAL A 327 6.55 -16.56 -14.75
N PRO A 328 7.46 -17.46 -14.34
CA PRO A 328 8.34 -18.16 -15.27
C PRO A 328 7.54 -18.89 -16.36
N LYS A 329 8.07 -18.95 -17.58
CA LYS A 329 7.43 -19.66 -18.69
C LYS A 329 7.24 -21.14 -18.37
N GLY A 330 6.03 -21.64 -18.57
CA GLY A 330 5.66 -23.03 -18.27
C GLY A 330 5.35 -23.31 -16.80
N ASP A 331 5.34 -22.31 -15.92
CA ASP A 331 4.83 -22.46 -14.55
C ASP A 331 3.31 -22.67 -14.56
N THR A 332 2.85 -23.67 -13.81
CA THR A 332 1.44 -24.10 -13.73
C THR A 332 0.87 -24.06 -12.31
N GLU A 333 1.65 -23.57 -11.32
CA GLU A 333 1.22 -23.53 -9.91
C GLU A 333 -0.02 -22.65 -9.69
N PHE A 334 -0.15 -21.60 -10.52
CA PHE A 334 -1.34 -20.74 -10.59
C PHE A 334 -2.00 -21.00 -11.95
N PRO A 335 -2.92 -21.97 -12.05
CA PRO A 335 -3.67 -22.16 -13.28
C PRO A 335 -4.41 -20.87 -13.63
N THR A 336 -4.53 -20.56 -14.92
CA THR A 336 -5.32 -19.44 -15.43
C THR A 336 -6.79 -19.63 -15.07
N ALA A 337 -7.16 -19.19 -13.88
CA ALA A 337 -8.54 -18.97 -13.50
C ALA A 337 -9.12 -17.86 -14.37
N THR A 338 -10.45 -17.86 -14.53
CA THR A 338 -11.14 -16.64 -14.96
C THR A 338 -10.73 -15.53 -13.97
N PRO A 339 -10.11 -14.44 -14.42
CA PRO A 339 -9.74 -13.37 -13.50
C PRO A 339 -10.98 -12.91 -12.76
N PRO A 340 -10.90 -12.67 -11.45
CA PRO A 340 -12.05 -12.14 -10.73
C PRO A 340 -12.45 -10.81 -11.35
N PRO A 341 -13.74 -10.43 -11.29
CA PRO A 341 -14.20 -9.19 -11.91
C PRO A 341 -13.34 -8.02 -11.45
N ILE A 342 -12.88 -7.23 -12.43
CA ILE A 342 -12.17 -5.97 -12.21
C ILE A 342 -12.99 -5.19 -11.17
N PRO A 343 -12.37 -4.67 -10.08
CA PRO A 343 -13.06 -3.81 -9.13
C PRO A 343 -13.88 -2.77 -9.88
N GLN A 344 -15.13 -2.55 -9.48
CA GLN A 344 -16.15 -1.95 -10.37
C GLN A 344 -16.04 -0.42 -10.54
N GLN A 345 -14.80 0.06 -10.50
CA GLN A 345 -14.25 1.18 -11.24
C GLN A 345 -12.72 1.00 -11.23
N ALA A 346 -12.06 1.12 -12.39
CA ALA A 346 -10.61 1.38 -12.47
C ALA A 346 -10.27 2.85 -12.12
N VAL A 347 -11.13 3.47 -11.30
CA VAL A 347 -10.92 4.77 -10.67
C VAL A 347 -10.26 4.47 -9.32
N PRO A 348 -9.17 5.16 -8.94
CA PRO A 348 -8.51 4.91 -7.67
C PRO A 348 -9.49 5.08 -6.49
N PRO A 349 -9.50 4.16 -5.50
CA PRO A 349 -10.43 4.24 -4.36
C PRO A 349 -10.22 5.52 -3.57
N ALA A 350 -11.29 6.06 -2.98
CA ALA A 350 -11.21 7.29 -2.19
C ALA A 350 -10.48 7.05 -0.85
N ILE A 351 -9.15 7.09 -0.86
CA ILE A 351 -8.36 7.23 0.37
C ILE A 351 -8.58 8.65 0.91
N CYS A 352 -9.16 8.74 2.10
CA CYS A 352 -9.37 9.96 2.88
C CYS A 352 -10.02 11.12 2.12
N LYS A 353 -11.35 11.05 1.96
CA LYS A 353 -12.20 12.23 1.70
C LYS A 353 -13.32 12.32 2.74
N PRO A 354 -13.20 13.19 3.76
CA PRO A 354 -14.36 13.66 4.51
C PRO A 354 -15.08 14.72 3.66
N ARG A 355 -16.11 14.33 2.90
CA ARG A 355 -17.12 15.27 2.37
C ARG A 355 -18.52 14.68 2.42
N LEU A 356 -19.14 14.85 3.60
CA LEU A 356 -20.40 15.58 3.86
C LEU A 356 -21.49 15.54 2.77
N PRO A 357 -22.78 15.40 3.15
CA PRO A 357 -23.44 16.31 4.12
C PRO A 357 -23.13 16.11 5.60
#